data_AF-A0A076E637-F1
#
_entry.id   AF-A0A076E637-F1
#
_cell.length_a   1.000
_cell.length_b   1.000
_cell.length_c   1.000
_cell.angle_alpha   90.00
_cell.angle_beta   90.00
_cell.angle_gamma   90.00
#
_symmetry.space_group_name_H-M   'P 1'
#
loop_
_entity.id
_entity.type
_entity.pdbx_description
1 polymer ?
#
loop_
_entity_poly.entity_id
_entity_poly.type
_entity_poly.pdbx_seq_one_letter_code
_entity_poly.pdbx_strand_id
1 'polypeptide(L)'
;VGLDSEVHQPLYLDRWNSITKAFEKNVNLFPNDIRNLQGKTVRVGCFTYKPYVLLNLDTAISPLDRDGMEMRIIDEFCRWVNCTVKVVNEEEGQWGELYDNQTGIGVIGSVVEDRADFGISALYSWYEEYRMLDFSVAGIRTAITCLAPSPRLLPSWELPFLPFTWYTWVAVILTFIFASIGLLIAKRCSADQVFLTVFGILISQSHYSADSTWKVRRVTGWLLITGLILASAYGGGLASSFTIPNYEPSIDTVQDLVDRKLEWGATHDAWIFSLTLSNQVDYKIFII
;
A
#
# COMPACT_ATOMS: atom_id res chain seq x y z
N VAL A 1 4.68 26.33 -37.29
CA VAL A 1 3.55 25.55 -36.71
C VAL A 1 2.26 25.94 -37.42
N GLY A 2 1.34 25.00 -37.65
CA GLY A 2 0.12 25.22 -38.42
C GLY A 2 -0.70 23.93 -38.56
N LEU A 3 -1.71 23.97 -39.43
CA LEU A 3 -2.55 22.82 -39.77
C LEU A 3 -1.71 21.66 -40.33
N ASP A 4 -2.12 20.42 -40.05
CA ASP A 4 -1.39 19.20 -40.43
C ASP A 4 -1.06 19.13 -41.93
N SER A 5 -1.90 19.73 -42.79
CA SER A 5 -1.70 19.82 -44.25
C SER A 5 -0.50 20.68 -44.68
N GLU A 6 -0.05 21.58 -43.82
CA GLU A 6 0.99 22.57 -44.11
C GLU A 6 2.31 22.25 -43.40
N VAL A 7 2.30 21.34 -42.41
CA VAL A 7 3.47 21.02 -41.56
C VAL A 7 4.68 20.54 -42.36
N HIS A 8 4.47 19.78 -43.44
CA HIS A 8 5.56 19.25 -44.28
C HIS A 8 5.96 20.18 -45.44
N GLN A 9 5.32 21.34 -45.59
CA GLN A 9 5.64 22.26 -46.68
C GLN A 9 6.82 23.15 -46.29
N PRO A 10 7.93 23.14 -47.05
CA PRO A 10 9.08 23.97 -46.73
C PRO A 10 8.74 25.45 -46.93
N LEU A 11 8.91 26.26 -45.88
CA LEU A 11 8.72 27.70 -45.92
C LEU A 11 10.08 28.41 -46.05
N TYR A 12 10.24 29.23 -47.09
CA TYR A 12 11.45 30.04 -47.25
C TYR A 12 11.45 31.21 -46.26
N LEU A 13 12.26 31.11 -45.22
CA LEU A 13 12.39 32.14 -44.19
C LEU A 13 13.42 33.21 -44.61
N ASP A 14 14.68 32.82 -44.78
CA ASP A 14 15.79 33.75 -44.99
C ASP A 14 16.98 33.12 -45.74
N ARG A 15 17.95 33.96 -46.14
CA ARG A 15 19.23 33.56 -46.74
C ARG A 15 20.39 34.07 -45.90
N TRP A 16 21.38 33.20 -45.66
CA TRP A 16 22.62 33.55 -44.99
C TRP A 16 23.62 34.20 -45.96
N ASN A 17 24.16 35.37 -45.60
CA ASN A 17 25.23 36.01 -46.34
C ASN A 17 26.57 35.86 -45.59
N SER A 18 27.52 35.15 -46.20
CA SER A 18 28.81 34.83 -45.59
C SER A 18 29.75 36.04 -45.45
N ILE A 19 29.58 37.08 -46.28
CA ILE A 19 30.44 38.28 -46.26
C ILE A 19 30.02 39.20 -45.12
N THR A 20 28.72 39.45 -44.97
CA THR A 20 28.17 40.29 -43.90
C THR A 20 27.97 39.54 -42.58
N LYS A 21 28.09 38.21 -42.60
CA LYS A 21 27.85 37.30 -41.45
C LYS A 21 26.48 37.54 -40.80
N ALA A 22 25.47 37.78 -41.62
CA ALA A 22 24.11 38.05 -41.18
C ALA A 22 23.09 37.44 -42.13
N PHE A 23 21.87 37.24 -41.63
CA PHE A 23 20.72 36.90 -42.45
C PHE A 23 20.19 38.14 -43.18
N GLU A 24 19.75 37.97 -44.43
CA GLU A 24 19.33 39.09 -45.28
C GLU A 24 18.08 39.80 -44.77
N LYS A 25 17.10 39.04 -44.29
CA LYS A 25 15.86 39.58 -43.71
C LYS A 25 15.90 39.64 -42.18
N ASN A 26 16.99 39.17 -41.57
CA ASN A 26 17.18 39.09 -40.12
C ASN A 26 15.99 38.42 -39.40
N VAL A 27 15.45 37.35 -40.00
CA VAL A 27 14.29 36.63 -39.46
C VAL A 27 14.70 35.79 -38.25
N ASN A 28 13.86 35.76 -37.22
CA ASN A 28 14.01 34.81 -36.13
C ASN A 28 13.71 33.39 -36.63
N LEU A 29 14.74 32.55 -36.74
CA LEU A 29 14.61 31.16 -37.21
C LEU A 29 13.96 30.23 -36.17
N PHE A 30 13.98 30.61 -34.89
CA PHE A 30 13.43 29.81 -33.79
C PHE A 30 12.45 30.66 -32.97
N PRO A 31 11.29 31.03 -33.56
CA PRO A 31 10.23 31.69 -32.82
C PRO A 31 9.70 30.76 -31.70
N ASN A 32 9.15 31.37 -30.64
CA ASN A 32 8.52 30.60 -29.57
C ASN A 32 7.13 30.15 -30.03
N ASP A 33 7.11 28.98 -30.66
CA ASP A 33 5.92 28.39 -31.28
C ASP A 33 4.96 27.75 -30.28
N ILE A 34 5.36 27.60 -29.01
CA ILE A 34 4.56 26.99 -27.94
C ILE A 34 3.55 28.00 -27.36
N ARG A 35 3.47 29.23 -27.87
CA ARG A 35 2.45 30.20 -27.41
C ARG A 35 1.11 30.03 -28.13
N ASN A 36 1.12 29.54 -29.36
CA ASN A 36 -0.07 29.31 -30.16
C ASN A 36 0.25 28.30 -31.27
N LEU A 37 -0.36 27.13 -31.19
CA LEU A 37 -0.19 26.02 -32.11
C LEU A 37 -1.08 26.13 -33.35
N GLN A 38 -1.85 27.20 -33.50
CA GLN A 38 -2.64 27.52 -34.69
C GLN A 38 -3.55 26.38 -35.16
N GLY A 39 -4.14 25.65 -34.21
CA GLY A 39 -5.04 24.54 -34.47
C GLY A 39 -4.34 23.23 -34.85
N LYS A 40 -3.02 23.12 -34.71
CA LYS A 40 -2.25 21.88 -34.96
C LYS A 40 -2.87 20.71 -34.19
N THR A 41 -2.95 19.54 -34.83
CA THR A 41 -3.34 18.31 -34.15
C THR A 41 -2.17 17.78 -33.34
N VAL A 42 -2.43 17.56 -32.05
CA VAL A 42 -1.51 16.95 -31.10
C VAL A 42 -1.98 15.53 -30.83
N ARG A 43 -1.09 14.57 -31.08
CA ARG A 43 -1.33 13.14 -30.88
C ARG A 43 -1.00 12.77 -29.45
N VAL A 44 -1.95 12.16 -28.75
CA VAL A 44 -1.80 11.82 -27.32
C VAL A 44 -1.96 10.32 -27.16
N GLY A 45 -0.85 9.64 -26.87
CA GLY A 45 -0.80 8.22 -26.57
C GLY A 45 -1.34 7.97 -25.18
N CYS A 46 -2.40 7.17 -25.08
CA CYS A 46 -2.99 6.78 -23.80
C CYS A 46 -3.83 5.51 -23.92
N PHE A 47 -4.18 4.97 -22.76
CA PHE A 47 -5.11 3.85 -22.65
C PHE A 47 -6.05 4.08 -21.46
N THR A 48 -7.15 3.33 -21.40
CA THR A 48 -8.14 3.45 -20.33
C THR A 48 -7.54 3.03 -18.97
N TYR A 49 -7.16 4.00 -18.14
CA TYR A 49 -6.65 3.80 -16.80
C TYR A 49 -7.38 4.70 -15.80
N LYS A 50 -8.33 4.12 -15.07
CA LYS A 50 -9.21 4.88 -14.16
C LYS A 50 -8.45 5.33 -12.90
N PRO A 51 -8.64 6.57 -12.40
CA PRO A 51 -9.49 7.65 -12.92
C PRO A 51 -8.75 8.67 -13.82
N TYR A 52 -7.54 8.34 -14.28
CA TYR A 52 -6.65 9.26 -15.01
C TYR A 52 -7.08 9.48 -16.45
N VAL A 53 -7.43 8.40 -17.15
CA VAL A 53 -7.88 8.41 -18.54
C VAL A 53 -9.04 7.43 -18.70
N LEU A 54 -10.12 7.92 -19.29
CA LEU A 54 -11.33 7.18 -19.62
C LEU A 54 -11.57 7.37 -21.12
N LEU A 55 -11.51 6.29 -21.89
CA LEU A 55 -11.82 6.32 -23.32
C LEU A 55 -13.14 5.59 -23.58
N ASN A 56 -13.71 5.78 -24.78
CA ASN A 56 -14.91 5.08 -25.25
C ASN A 56 -16.12 5.27 -24.31
N LEU A 57 -16.27 6.47 -23.74
CA LEU A 57 -17.42 6.83 -22.93
C LEU A 57 -18.64 7.10 -23.82
N ASP A 58 -19.83 6.88 -23.25
CA ASP A 58 -21.06 7.23 -23.94
C ASP A 58 -21.09 8.74 -24.23
N THR A 59 -21.32 9.09 -25.50
CA THR A 59 -21.44 10.49 -25.97
C THR A 59 -22.51 11.29 -25.25
N ALA A 60 -23.51 10.62 -24.65
CA ALA A 60 -24.49 11.25 -23.79
C ALA A 60 -23.91 11.80 -22.47
N ILE A 61 -22.81 11.19 -21.98
CA ILE A 61 -22.13 11.55 -20.73
C ILE A 61 -20.97 12.51 -21.01
N SER A 62 -20.13 12.19 -22.00
CA SER A 62 -19.01 13.03 -22.43
C SER A 62 -19.10 13.30 -23.93
N PRO A 63 -19.28 14.57 -24.36
CA PRO A 63 -19.37 14.92 -25.79
C PRO A 63 -18.15 14.51 -26.61
N LEU A 64 -16.98 14.38 -25.97
CA LEU A 64 -15.71 14.03 -26.60
C LEU A 64 -15.38 12.54 -26.51
N ASP A 65 -16.33 11.67 -26.12
CA ASP A 65 -16.15 10.21 -25.91
C ASP A 65 -15.02 9.80 -24.96
N ARG A 66 -14.43 10.78 -24.25
CA ARG A 66 -13.30 10.63 -23.35
C ARG A 66 -13.44 11.51 -22.12
N ASP A 67 -12.81 11.12 -21.03
CA ASP A 67 -12.71 11.90 -19.80
C ASP A 67 -11.49 11.43 -18.98
N GLY A 68 -11.31 11.96 -17.78
CA GLY A 68 -10.25 11.58 -16.85
C GLY A 68 -9.41 12.77 -16.42
N MET A 69 -8.70 12.62 -15.30
CA MET A 69 -7.89 13.70 -14.74
C MET A 69 -6.84 14.22 -15.71
N GLU A 70 -6.05 13.32 -16.33
CA GLU A 70 -4.95 13.72 -17.22
C GLU A 70 -5.46 14.16 -18.59
N MET A 71 -6.53 13.55 -19.09
CA MET A 71 -7.17 13.97 -20.34
C MET A 71 -7.69 15.42 -20.22
N ARG A 72 -8.31 15.78 -19.10
CA ARG A 72 -8.75 17.17 -18.84
C ARG A 72 -7.58 18.16 -18.79
N ILE A 73 -6.42 17.76 -18.27
CA ILE A 73 -5.22 18.61 -18.26
C ILE A 73 -4.75 18.87 -19.70
N ILE A 74 -4.74 17.85 -20.54
CA ILE A 74 -4.38 17.96 -21.96
C ILE A 74 -5.39 18.81 -22.74
N ASP A 75 -6.68 18.61 -22.52
CA ASP A 75 -7.73 19.42 -23.15
C ASP A 75 -7.61 20.89 -22.74
N GLU A 76 -7.34 21.16 -21.45
CA GLU A 76 -7.13 22.51 -20.95
C GLU A 76 -5.83 23.13 -21.50
N PHE A 77 -4.75 22.36 -21.61
CA PHE A 77 -3.54 22.78 -22.30
C PHE A 77 -3.86 23.19 -23.74
N CYS A 78 -4.55 22.33 -24.50
CA CYS A 78 -4.91 22.65 -25.88
C CYS A 78 -5.86 23.83 -26.02
N ARG A 79 -6.72 24.08 -25.02
CA ARG A 79 -7.55 25.29 -24.95
C ARG A 79 -6.69 26.56 -24.83
N TRP A 80 -5.58 26.52 -24.11
CA TRP A 80 -4.69 27.68 -23.92
C TRP A 80 -3.79 27.92 -25.12
N VAL A 81 -3.24 26.85 -25.68
CA VAL A 81 -2.26 26.95 -26.78
C VAL A 81 -2.90 26.80 -28.15
N ASN A 82 -4.23 26.70 -28.24
CA ASN A 82 -4.98 26.56 -29.49
C ASN A 82 -4.48 25.35 -30.31
N CYS A 83 -4.60 24.14 -29.74
CA CYS A 83 -4.39 22.88 -30.45
C CYS A 83 -5.63 21.98 -30.42
N THR A 84 -5.63 20.96 -31.27
CA THR A 84 -6.67 19.92 -31.31
C THR A 84 -6.07 18.61 -30.84
N VAL A 85 -6.75 17.87 -29.97
CA VAL A 85 -6.24 16.63 -29.39
C VAL A 85 -6.77 15.42 -30.17
N LYS A 86 -5.86 14.60 -30.70
CA LYS A 86 -6.15 13.30 -31.30
C LYS A 86 -5.60 12.18 -30.41
N VAL A 87 -6.47 11.30 -29.96
CA VAL A 87 -6.08 10.16 -29.12
C VAL A 87 -5.45 9.06 -29.98
N VAL A 88 -4.34 8.54 -29.49
CA VAL A 88 -3.71 7.31 -29.97
C VAL A 88 -3.94 6.25 -28.89
N ASN A 89 -4.81 5.29 -29.17
CA ASN A 89 -5.22 4.28 -28.20
C ASN A 89 -4.18 3.16 -28.11
N GLU A 90 -3.57 3.00 -26.94
CA GLU A 90 -2.54 2.01 -26.61
C GLU A 90 -3.06 0.94 -25.63
N GLU A 91 -4.31 0.51 -25.76
CA GLU A 91 -4.93 -0.47 -24.84
C GLU A 91 -4.20 -1.83 -24.77
N GLU A 92 -3.60 -2.28 -25.87
CA GLU A 92 -2.85 -3.55 -25.89
C GLU A 92 -1.48 -3.43 -25.21
N GLY A 93 -0.74 -2.37 -25.52
CA GLY A 93 0.61 -2.14 -24.98
C GLY A 93 0.65 -1.44 -23.62
N GLN A 94 -0.45 -0.85 -23.18
CA GLN A 94 -0.60 -0.11 -21.92
C GLN A 94 0.52 0.93 -21.72
N TRP A 95 1.21 0.94 -20.58
CA TRP A 95 2.36 1.81 -20.34
C TRP A 95 3.49 1.50 -21.34
N GLY A 96 3.71 0.22 -21.59
CA GLY A 96 4.71 -0.28 -22.52
C GLY A 96 6.10 -0.46 -21.91
N GLU A 97 7.03 -0.91 -22.76
CA GLU A 97 8.42 -1.18 -22.43
C GLU A 97 9.32 -0.61 -23.52
N LEU A 98 10.51 -0.16 -23.13
CA LEU A 98 11.55 0.29 -24.05
C LEU A 98 12.60 -0.80 -24.26
N TYR A 99 12.99 -0.97 -25.51
CA TYR A 99 14.03 -1.89 -25.91
C TYR A 99 15.34 -1.15 -26.21
N ASP A 100 16.47 -1.86 -26.08
CA ASP A 100 17.82 -1.31 -26.31
C ASP A 100 18.02 -0.73 -27.74
N ASN A 101 17.20 -1.15 -28.69
CA ASN A 101 17.22 -0.67 -30.08
C ASN A 101 16.47 0.66 -30.28
N GLN A 102 16.11 1.38 -29.21
CA GLN A 102 15.33 2.63 -29.24
C GLN A 102 13.94 2.46 -29.87
N THR A 103 13.37 1.26 -29.79
CA THR A 103 11.96 1.00 -30.11
C THR A 103 11.20 0.64 -28.85
N GLY A 104 9.88 0.71 -28.89
CA GLY A 104 9.08 0.36 -27.73
C GLY A 104 7.63 0.09 -28.07
N ILE A 105 6.94 -0.51 -27.12
CA ILE A 105 5.50 -0.74 -27.18
C ILE A 105 4.75 0.21 -26.25
N GLY A 106 3.42 0.22 -26.34
CA GLY A 106 2.54 1.01 -25.47
C GLY A 106 2.74 2.52 -25.59
N VAL A 107 2.30 3.25 -24.57
CA VAL A 107 2.36 4.72 -24.53
C VAL A 107 3.80 5.21 -24.63
N ILE A 108 4.73 4.62 -23.88
CA ILE A 108 6.14 5.04 -23.85
C ILE A 108 6.77 4.85 -25.24
N GLY A 109 6.58 3.67 -25.85
CA GLY A 109 7.07 3.39 -27.20
C GLY A 109 6.49 4.30 -28.27
N SER A 110 5.19 4.63 -28.16
CA SER A 110 4.54 5.55 -29.09
C SER A 110 5.10 6.96 -29.04
N VAL A 111 5.59 7.43 -27.89
CA VAL A 111 6.25 8.74 -27.81
C VAL A 111 7.68 8.66 -28.36
N VAL A 112 8.44 7.62 -28.02
CA VAL A 112 9.83 7.45 -28.50
C VAL A 112 9.91 7.34 -30.03
N GLU A 113 8.98 6.62 -30.65
CA GLU A 113 8.92 6.42 -32.10
C GLU A 113 8.21 7.55 -32.86
N ASP A 114 7.90 8.67 -32.19
CA ASP A 114 7.16 9.80 -32.76
C ASP A 114 5.79 9.41 -33.36
N ARG A 115 5.16 8.35 -32.82
CA ARG A 115 3.78 7.96 -33.13
C ARG A 115 2.76 8.83 -32.38
N ALA A 116 3.12 9.29 -31.18
CA ALA A 116 2.40 10.25 -30.35
C ALA A 116 3.31 11.40 -29.93
N ASP A 117 2.74 12.60 -29.78
CA ASP A 117 3.48 13.80 -29.36
C ASP A 117 3.53 13.92 -27.81
N PHE A 118 2.50 13.42 -27.12
CA PHE A 118 2.46 13.30 -25.65
C PHE A 118 2.03 11.90 -25.22
N GLY A 119 2.55 11.44 -24.09
CA GLY A 119 2.08 10.24 -23.40
C GLY A 119 1.40 10.60 -22.08
N ILE A 120 0.21 10.04 -21.85
CA ILE A 120 -0.51 10.13 -20.56
C ILE A 120 -1.02 8.73 -20.19
N SER A 121 -1.55 8.57 -18.97
CA SER A 121 -2.00 7.35 -18.26
C SER A 121 -1.16 7.05 -17.00
N ALA A 122 -0.97 8.04 -16.13
CA ALA A 122 -0.26 7.92 -14.85
C ALA A 122 1.16 7.35 -15.00
N LEU A 123 1.92 7.91 -15.95
CA LEU A 123 3.30 7.51 -16.20
C LEU A 123 4.21 7.89 -15.03
N TYR A 124 4.97 6.92 -14.54
CA TYR A 124 6.03 7.16 -13.57
C TYR A 124 7.29 7.62 -14.29
N SER A 125 8.05 8.52 -13.64
CA SER A 125 9.37 8.96 -14.11
C SER A 125 10.45 7.93 -13.74
N TRP A 126 10.33 6.72 -14.28
CA TRP A 126 11.32 5.66 -14.12
C TRP A 126 12.64 6.02 -14.82
N TYR A 127 13.75 5.46 -14.33
CA TYR A 127 15.09 5.90 -14.73
C TYR A 127 15.40 5.62 -16.20
N GLU A 128 15.02 4.47 -16.74
CA GLU A 128 15.36 4.09 -18.11
C GLU A 128 14.56 4.92 -19.13
N GLU A 129 13.28 5.17 -18.84
CA GLU A 129 12.38 6.02 -19.60
C GLU A 129 12.84 7.46 -19.57
N TYR A 130 13.28 7.97 -18.41
CA TYR A 130 13.82 9.33 -18.25
C TYR A 130 15.08 9.60 -19.08
N ARG A 131 15.80 8.55 -19.51
CA ARG A 131 16.96 8.70 -20.39
C ARG A 131 16.59 8.91 -21.85
N MET A 132 15.38 8.51 -22.25
CA MET A 132 14.91 8.57 -23.64
C MET A 132 13.80 9.59 -23.85
N LEU A 133 13.09 9.97 -22.78
CA LEU A 133 11.93 10.85 -22.81
C LEU A 133 12.10 12.06 -21.90
N ASP A 134 11.55 13.19 -22.34
CA ASP A 134 11.39 14.37 -21.50
C ASP A 134 10.05 14.31 -20.76
N PHE A 135 10.11 14.49 -19.44
CA PHE A 135 8.93 14.51 -18.58
C PHE A 135 8.53 15.94 -18.21
N SER A 136 7.21 16.16 -18.09
CA SER A 136 6.69 17.38 -17.47
C SER A 136 6.95 17.38 -15.96
N VAL A 137 6.64 18.50 -15.31
CA VAL A 137 6.61 18.54 -13.84
C VAL A 137 5.53 17.56 -13.35
N ALA A 138 5.88 16.73 -12.37
CA ALA A 138 4.97 15.75 -11.79
C ALA A 138 3.66 16.40 -11.31
N GLY A 139 2.54 16.03 -11.94
CA GLY A 139 1.21 16.52 -11.59
C GLY A 139 0.63 15.87 -10.34
N ILE A 140 1.05 14.63 -10.04
CA ILE A 140 0.66 13.88 -8.84
C ILE A 140 1.85 13.10 -8.31
N ARG A 141 1.90 12.92 -6.98
CA ARG A 141 2.89 12.06 -6.33
C ARG A 141 2.18 10.82 -5.80
N THR A 142 2.55 9.66 -6.32
CA THR A 142 2.03 8.35 -5.91
C THR A 142 3.19 7.42 -5.56
N ALA A 143 2.85 6.29 -4.94
CA ALA A 143 3.80 5.23 -4.62
C ALA A 143 3.14 3.87 -4.89
N ILE A 144 3.96 2.88 -5.17
CA ILE A 144 3.51 1.49 -5.31
C ILE A 144 3.38 0.89 -3.91
N THR A 145 2.22 0.30 -3.64
CA THR A 145 1.93 -0.35 -2.35
C THR A 145 1.45 -1.76 -2.58
N CYS A 146 1.88 -2.69 -1.73
CA CYS A 146 1.35 -4.06 -1.74
C CYS A 146 -0.01 -4.09 -1.04
N LEU A 147 -0.96 -4.83 -1.60
CA LEU A 147 -2.21 -5.16 -0.95
C LEU A 147 -2.10 -6.56 -0.35
N ALA A 148 -2.21 -6.65 0.98
CA ALA A 148 -2.18 -7.92 1.71
C ALA A 148 -3.59 -8.34 2.14
N PRO A 149 -3.85 -9.64 2.35
CA PRO A 149 -5.11 -10.12 2.91
C PRO A 149 -5.40 -9.48 4.27
N SER A 150 -6.66 -9.15 4.53
CA SER A 150 -7.05 -8.59 5.83
C SER A 150 -6.84 -9.63 6.95
N PRO A 151 -6.39 -9.21 8.14
CA PRO A 151 -6.26 -10.09 9.29
C PRO A 151 -7.54 -10.85 9.59
N ARG A 152 -7.43 -12.12 9.95
CA ARG A 152 -8.57 -12.95 10.35
C ARG A 152 -8.83 -12.80 11.83
N LEU A 153 -10.08 -13.04 12.22
CA LEU A 153 -10.47 -13.11 13.63
C LEU A 153 -9.80 -14.30 14.29
N LEU A 154 -9.29 -14.10 15.51
CA LEU A 154 -8.75 -15.20 16.31
C LEU A 154 -9.85 -16.25 16.57
N PRO A 155 -9.50 -17.54 16.57
CA PRO A 155 -10.46 -18.60 16.80
C PRO A 155 -10.97 -18.56 18.25
N SER A 156 -12.25 -18.87 18.44
CA SER A 156 -12.94 -18.71 19.73
C SER A 156 -12.33 -19.51 20.89
N TRP A 157 -11.58 -20.57 20.60
CA TRP A 157 -10.94 -21.41 21.62
C TRP A 157 -9.71 -20.75 22.26
N GLU A 158 -9.11 -19.74 21.62
CA GLU A 158 -7.97 -18.99 22.16
C GLU A 158 -8.42 -17.91 23.15
N LEU A 159 -9.66 -17.43 23.03
CA LEU A 159 -10.20 -16.32 23.81
C LEU A 159 -10.08 -16.49 25.34
N PRO A 160 -10.27 -17.68 25.95
CA PRO A 160 -10.08 -17.87 27.39
C PRO A 160 -8.62 -17.67 27.85
N PHE A 161 -7.63 -17.79 26.96
CA PHE A 161 -6.22 -17.65 27.31
C PHE A 161 -5.70 -16.22 27.13
N LEU A 162 -6.40 -15.37 26.36
CA LEU A 162 -6.04 -13.98 26.10
C LEU A 162 -6.01 -13.02 27.31
N PRO A 163 -6.87 -13.16 28.34
CA PRO A 163 -6.92 -12.18 29.44
C PRO A 163 -5.60 -12.03 30.19
N PHE A 164 -4.77 -13.07 30.18
CA PHE A 164 -3.50 -13.12 30.88
C PHE A 164 -2.36 -13.44 29.92
N THR A 165 -1.26 -12.71 30.05
CA THR A 165 -0.02 -13.05 29.36
C THR A 165 0.50 -14.40 29.84
N TRP A 166 1.35 -15.05 29.04
CA TRP A 166 2.03 -16.28 29.44
C TRP A 166 2.73 -16.16 30.81
N TYR A 167 3.38 -15.02 31.08
CA TYR A 167 4.04 -14.78 32.38
C TYR A 167 3.06 -14.76 33.55
N THR A 168 1.88 -14.17 33.34
CA THR A 168 0.81 -14.13 34.35
C THR A 168 0.24 -15.53 34.60
N TRP A 169 0.06 -16.34 33.56
CA TRP A 169 -0.36 -17.74 33.71
C TRP A 169 0.64 -18.56 34.54
N VAL A 170 1.94 -18.40 34.27
CA VAL A 170 2.99 -19.01 35.10
C VAL A 170 2.90 -18.52 36.55
N ALA A 171 2.70 -17.23 36.77
CA ALA A 171 2.54 -16.66 38.11
C ALA A 171 1.32 -17.22 38.86
N VAL A 172 0.20 -17.48 38.17
CA VAL A 172 -0.99 -18.13 38.75
C VAL A 172 -0.68 -19.55 39.20
N ILE A 173 0.02 -20.33 38.37
CA ILE A 173 0.43 -21.71 38.72
C ILE A 173 1.36 -21.69 39.94
N LEU A 174 2.35 -20.80 39.95
CA LEU A 174 3.26 -20.64 41.09
C LEU A 174 2.49 -20.23 42.36
N THR A 175 1.55 -19.31 42.24
CA THR A 175 0.70 -18.87 43.37
C THR A 175 -0.12 -20.03 43.92
N PHE A 176 -0.68 -20.89 43.06
CA PHE A 176 -1.37 -22.11 43.49
C PHE A 176 -0.45 -23.06 44.27
N ILE A 177 0.79 -23.25 43.81
CA ILE A 177 1.77 -24.10 44.49
C ILE A 177 2.16 -23.49 45.85
N PHE A 178 2.50 -22.19 45.90
CA PHE A 178 2.86 -21.51 47.14
C PHE A 178 1.71 -21.49 48.15
N ALA A 179 0.48 -21.25 47.70
CA ALA A 179 -0.71 -21.30 48.54
C ALA A 179 -0.96 -22.70 49.10
N SER A 180 -0.77 -23.74 48.28
CA SER A 180 -0.90 -25.14 48.69
C SER A 180 0.13 -25.52 49.74
N ILE A 181 1.40 -25.13 49.55
CA ILE A 181 2.47 -25.33 50.53
C ILE A 181 2.17 -24.57 51.83
N GLY A 182 1.78 -23.30 51.72
CA GLY A 182 1.44 -22.46 52.88
C GLY A 182 0.30 -23.05 53.72
N LEU A 183 -0.74 -23.58 53.07
CA LEU A 183 -1.86 -24.22 53.75
C LEU A 183 -1.48 -25.59 54.35
N LEU A 184 -0.63 -26.38 53.67
CA LEU A 184 -0.05 -27.62 54.19
C LEU A 184 0.71 -27.40 55.49
N ILE A 185 1.59 -26.38 55.52
CA ILE A 185 2.35 -26.01 56.72
C ILE A 185 1.40 -25.55 57.84
N ALA A 186 0.40 -24.74 57.51
CA ALA A 186 -0.59 -24.27 58.48
C ALA A 186 -1.42 -25.41 59.10
N LYS A 187 -1.70 -26.47 58.33
CA LYS A 187 -2.37 -27.72 58.77
C LYS A 187 -1.43 -28.78 59.36
N ARG A 188 -0.17 -28.43 59.70
CA ARG A 188 0.85 -29.36 60.26
C ARG A 188 1.11 -30.59 59.37
N CYS A 189 1.26 -30.38 58.06
CA CYS A 189 1.52 -31.42 57.05
C CYS A 189 0.39 -32.45 56.87
N SER A 190 -0.83 -32.16 57.34
CA SER A 190 -2.00 -32.92 56.91
C SER A 190 -2.40 -32.49 55.50
N ALA A 191 -2.25 -33.40 54.53
CA ALA A 191 -2.52 -33.15 53.12
C ALA A 191 -4.00 -33.25 52.74
N ASP A 192 -4.88 -33.56 53.70
CA ASP A 192 -6.27 -33.85 53.40
C ASP A 192 -6.98 -32.64 52.77
N GLN A 193 -7.42 -32.85 51.53
CA GLN A 193 -8.11 -31.92 50.64
C GLN A 193 -7.42 -30.56 50.41
N VAL A 194 -6.15 -30.37 50.79
CA VAL A 194 -5.47 -29.05 50.72
C VAL A 194 -5.48 -28.47 49.31
N PHE A 195 -5.11 -29.25 48.31
CA PHE A 195 -5.09 -28.80 46.91
C PHE A 195 -6.48 -28.44 46.39
N LEU A 196 -7.51 -29.22 46.76
CA LEU A 196 -8.90 -28.96 46.37
C LEU A 196 -9.44 -27.70 47.05
N THR A 197 -9.11 -27.48 48.33
CA THR A 197 -9.47 -26.25 49.04
C THR A 197 -8.83 -25.03 48.38
N VAL A 198 -7.53 -25.08 48.06
CA VAL A 198 -6.83 -23.96 47.40
C VAL A 198 -7.39 -23.72 46.00
N PHE A 199 -7.60 -24.77 45.21
CA PHE A 199 -8.20 -24.68 43.88
C PHE A 199 -9.59 -24.04 43.95
N GLY A 200 -10.45 -24.57 44.84
CA GLY A 200 -11.80 -24.05 45.09
C GLY A 200 -11.80 -22.56 45.44
N ILE A 201 -10.92 -22.13 46.36
CA ILE A 201 -10.82 -20.72 46.74
C ILE A 201 -10.37 -19.84 45.55
N LEU A 202 -9.43 -20.30 44.72
CA LEU A 202 -8.97 -19.53 43.56
C LEU A 202 -10.05 -19.38 42.49
N ILE A 203 -10.94 -20.37 42.31
CA ILE A 203 -12.11 -20.26 41.43
C ILE A 203 -13.32 -19.62 42.14
N SER A 204 -13.09 -18.91 43.25
CA SER A 204 -14.11 -18.18 44.03
C SER A 204 -15.23 -19.05 44.63
N GLN A 205 -14.97 -20.34 44.89
CA GLN A 205 -15.89 -21.18 45.65
C GLN A 205 -15.78 -20.90 47.16
N SER A 206 -16.92 -20.96 47.85
CA SER A 206 -16.96 -20.86 49.29
C SER A 206 -16.45 -22.17 49.92
N HIS A 207 -15.63 -22.03 50.97
CA HIS A 207 -15.14 -23.17 51.73
C HIS A 207 -15.44 -22.96 53.21
N TYR A 208 -16.23 -23.86 53.79
CA TYR A 208 -16.54 -23.85 55.22
C TYR A 208 -15.60 -24.83 55.96
N SER A 209 -15.10 -24.41 57.11
CA SER A 209 -14.32 -25.29 57.99
C SER A 209 -14.70 -25.01 59.43
N ALA A 210 -15.31 -26.00 60.09
CA ALA A 210 -15.81 -25.87 61.46
C ALA A 210 -14.67 -25.66 62.48
N ASP A 211 -13.55 -26.38 62.33
CA ASP A 211 -12.43 -26.38 63.29
C ASP A 211 -11.14 -25.78 62.71
N SER A 212 -11.12 -24.46 62.54
CA SER A 212 -9.98 -23.75 61.96
C SER A 212 -9.15 -23.00 63.03
N THR A 213 -7.88 -23.36 63.18
CA THR A 213 -6.89 -22.64 64.03
C THR A 213 -6.58 -21.25 63.44
N TRP A 214 -6.25 -20.26 64.27
CA TRP A 214 -5.84 -18.90 63.84
C TRP A 214 -4.85 -18.87 62.67
N LYS A 215 -3.83 -19.75 62.67
CA LYS A 215 -2.82 -19.84 61.60
C LYS A 215 -3.45 -20.21 60.25
N VAL A 216 -4.41 -21.13 60.24
CA VAL A 216 -5.16 -21.55 59.05
C VAL A 216 -6.06 -20.40 58.59
N ARG A 217 -6.81 -19.76 59.51
CA ARG A 217 -7.66 -18.61 59.18
C ARG A 217 -6.90 -17.47 58.51
N ARG A 218 -5.69 -17.15 58.98
CA ARG A 218 -4.85 -16.10 58.39
C ARG A 218 -4.43 -16.44 56.96
N VAL A 219 -3.99 -17.66 56.71
CA VAL A 219 -3.58 -18.12 55.36
C VAL A 219 -4.79 -18.15 54.43
N THR A 220 -5.91 -18.72 54.88
CA THR A 220 -7.16 -18.77 54.11
C THR A 220 -7.70 -17.37 53.81
N GLY A 221 -7.62 -16.42 54.75
CA GLY A 221 -8.05 -15.03 54.54
C GLY A 221 -7.25 -14.32 53.44
N TRP A 222 -5.92 -14.46 53.45
CA TRP A 222 -5.07 -13.93 52.38
C TRP A 222 -5.32 -14.62 51.03
N LEU A 223 -5.56 -15.93 51.05
CA LEU A 223 -5.89 -16.69 49.85
C LEU A 223 -7.23 -16.28 49.25
N LEU A 224 -8.24 -15.98 50.08
CA LEU A 224 -9.54 -15.48 49.64
C LEU A 224 -9.41 -14.09 48.98
N ILE A 225 -8.63 -13.18 49.55
CA ILE A 225 -8.37 -11.87 48.94
C ILE A 225 -7.67 -12.05 47.59
N THR A 226 -6.66 -12.92 47.54
CA THR A 226 -5.91 -13.20 46.30
C THR A 226 -6.81 -13.82 45.22
N GLY A 227 -7.64 -14.81 45.60
CA GLY A 227 -8.60 -15.44 44.71
C GLY A 227 -9.63 -14.46 44.16
N LEU A 228 -10.14 -13.56 45.01
CA LEU A 228 -11.07 -12.50 44.59
C LEU A 228 -10.45 -11.54 43.58
N ILE A 229 -9.21 -11.10 43.83
CA ILE A 229 -8.48 -10.21 42.90
C ILE A 229 -8.25 -10.94 41.58
N LEU A 230 -7.79 -12.19 41.62
CA LEU A 230 -7.48 -12.97 40.43
C LEU A 230 -8.74 -13.23 39.58
N ALA A 231 -9.85 -13.61 40.21
CA ALA A 231 -11.11 -13.86 39.52
C ALA A 231 -11.70 -12.58 38.91
N SER A 232 -11.61 -11.45 39.63
CA SER A 232 -12.07 -10.15 39.11
C SER A 232 -11.19 -9.68 37.93
N ALA A 233 -9.87 -9.85 38.02
CA ALA A 233 -8.95 -9.48 36.96
C ALA A 233 -9.14 -10.35 35.71
N TYR A 234 -9.27 -11.66 35.88
CA TYR A 234 -9.55 -12.59 34.77
C TYR A 234 -10.91 -12.30 34.13
N GLY A 235 -11.96 -12.12 34.94
CA GLY A 235 -13.30 -11.80 34.45
C GLY A 235 -13.36 -10.47 33.70
N GLY A 236 -12.69 -9.43 34.21
CA GLY A 236 -12.57 -8.13 33.55
C GLY A 236 -11.77 -8.20 32.25
N GLY A 237 -10.65 -8.92 32.24
CA GLY A 237 -9.84 -9.14 31.05
C GLY A 237 -10.61 -9.90 29.98
N LEU A 238 -11.30 -10.98 30.35
CA LEU A 238 -12.12 -11.77 29.44
C LEU A 238 -13.29 -10.95 28.86
N ALA A 239 -13.98 -10.17 29.70
CA ALA A 239 -15.02 -9.25 29.23
C ALA A 239 -14.47 -8.25 28.21
N SER A 240 -13.28 -7.68 28.47
CA SER A 240 -12.61 -6.77 27.54
C SER A 240 -12.19 -7.47 26.23
N SER A 241 -11.76 -8.72 26.28
CA SER A 241 -11.41 -9.49 25.08
C SER A 241 -12.63 -9.85 24.23
N PHE A 242 -13.83 -9.86 24.81
CA PHE A 242 -15.08 -10.10 24.08
C PHE A 242 -15.72 -8.84 23.52
N THR A 243 -15.40 -7.65 24.04
CA THR A 243 -15.95 -6.40 23.50
C THR A 243 -15.28 -5.98 22.20
N ILE A 244 -13.98 -6.25 22.04
CA ILE A 244 -13.23 -5.95 20.83
C ILE A 244 -12.74 -7.26 20.22
N PRO A 245 -13.14 -7.57 18.97
CA PRO A 245 -12.64 -8.75 18.30
C PRO A 245 -11.11 -8.65 18.14
N ASN A 246 -10.41 -9.69 18.60
CA ASN A 246 -8.98 -9.80 18.39
C ASN A 246 -8.72 -10.46 17.04
N TYR A 247 -7.75 -9.91 16.31
CA TYR A 247 -7.34 -10.39 15.00
C TYR A 247 -5.94 -10.99 15.07
N GLU A 248 -5.62 -11.85 14.10
CA GLU A 248 -4.25 -12.23 13.82
C GLU A 248 -3.39 -10.99 13.53
N PRO A 249 -2.05 -11.06 13.70
CA PRO A 249 -1.17 -9.96 13.30
C PRO A 249 -1.37 -9.57 11.83
N SER A 250 -1.27 -8.29 11.51
CA SER A 250 -1.26 -7.79 10.14
C SER A 250 0.05 -8.14 9.42
N ILE A 251 0.03 -8.00 8.09
CA ILE A 251 1.21 -8.10 7.24
C ILE A 251 1.57 -6.68 6.86
N ASP A 252 2.54 -6.10 7.56
CA ASP A 252 2.88 -4.69 7.41
C ASP A 252 4.26 -4.51 6.75
N THR A 253 5.10 -5.54 6.84
CA THR A 253 6.46 -5.50 6.31
C THR A 253 6.70 -6.55 5.23
N VAL A 254 7.77 -6.30 4.46
CA VAL A 254 8.29 -7.24 3.46
C VAL A 254 8.73 -8.54 4.13
N GLN A 255 9.27 -8.47 5.35
CA GLN A 255 9.65 -9.65 6.12
C GLN A 255 8.42 -10.49 6.49
N ASP A 256 7.30 -9.86 6.89
CA ASP A 256 6.07 -10.58 7.23
C ASP A 256 5.53 -11.38 6.03
N LEU A 257 5.68 -10.84 4.81
CA LEU A 257 5.30 -11.54 3.57
C LEU A 257 6.16 -12.79 3.35
N VAL A 258 7.48 -12.65 3.55
CA VAL A 258 8.45 -13.76 3.41
C VAL A 258 8.22 -14.83 4.47
N ASP A 259 8.02 -14.44 5.73
CA ASP A 259 7.82 -15.34 6.85
C ASP A 259 6.52 -16.15 6.69
N ARG A 260 5.47 -15.53 6.15
CA ARG A 260 4.20 -16.20 5.84
C ARG A 260 4.21 -17.00 4.54
N LYS A 261 5.28 -16.91 3.74
CA LYS A 261 5.43 -17.59 2.44
C LYS A 261 4.23 -17.34 1.52
N LEU A 262 3.76 -16.09 1.49
CA LEU A 262 2.62 -15.72 0.66
C LEU A 262 3.06 -15.62 -0.81
N GLU A 263 2.27 -16.22 -1.69
CA GLU A 263 2.38 -15.96 -3.12
C GLU A 263 1.96 -14.51 -3.38
N TRP A 264 2.73 -13.83 -4.21
CA TRP A 264 2.48 -12.44 -4.60
C TRP A 264 2.43 -12.37 -6.13
N GLY A 265 1.83 -11.30 -6.65
CA GLY A 265 1.76 -11.08 -8.08
C GLY A 265 1.56 -9.60 -8.41
N ALA A 266 1.96 -9.25 -9.62
CA ALA A 266 1.79 -7.92 -10.19
C ALA A 266 1.09 -8.05 -11.56
N THR A 267 0.23 -7.11 -11.89
CA THR A 267 -0.49 -7.12 -13.18
C THR A 267 0.32 -6.56 -14.35
N HIS A 268 1.44 -5.90 -14.06
CA HIS A 268 2.32 -5.25 -15.02
C HIS A 268 3.74 -5.14 -14.43
N ASP A 269 4.76 -5.12 -15.28
CA ASP A 269 6.18 -4.97 -14.89
C ASP A 269 6.48 -3.63 -14.18
N ALA A 270 5.71 -2.58 -14.51
CA ALA A 270 5.75 -1.26 -13.89
C ALA A 270 5.65 -1.30 -12.37
N TRP A 271 4.96 -2.31 -11.80
CA TRP A 271 4.84 -2.45 -10.35
C TRP A 271 6.09 -3.04 -9.69
N ILE A 272 6.93 -3.73 -10.46
CA ILE A 272 8.08 -4.47 -9.96
C ILE A 272 9.43 -3.84 -10.33
N PHE A 273 9.47 -2.78 -11.15
CA PHE A 273 10.73 -2.11 -11.52
C PHE A 273 11.58 -1.70 -10.32
N SER A 274 10.95 -1.18 -9.26
CA SER A 274 11.65 -0.83 -8.03
C SER A 274 12.23 -2.03 -7.28
N LEU A 275 11.60 -3.21 -7.43
CA LEU A 275 12.05 -4.47 -6.83
C LEU A 275 13.18 -5.11 -7.66
N THR A 276 13.03 -5.14 -8.99
CA THR A 276 14.02 -5.75 -9.90
C THR A 276 15.36 -5.03 -9.87
N LEU A 277 15.34 -3.71 -9.70
CA LEU A 277 16.54 -2.88 -9.57
C LEU A 277 17.10 -2.84 -8.13
N SER A 278 16.44 -3.47 -7.16
CA SER A 278 16.89 -3.48 -5.77
C SER A 278 18.05 -4.45 -5.53
N ASN A 279 19.08 -3.98 -4.82
CA ASN A 279 20.23 -4.80 -4.41
C ASN A 279 19.99 -5.58 -3.11
N GLN A 280 18.86 -5.37 -2.44
CA GLN A 280 18.57 -6.03 -1.16
C GLN A 280 18.09 -7.46 -1.37
N VAL A 281 18.69 -8.39 -0.62
CA VAL A 281 18.46 -9.85 -0.79
C VAL A 281 17.02 -10.23 -0.47
N ASP A 282 16.41 -9.60 0.54
CA ASP A 282 15.04 -9.91 0.98
C ASP A 282 14.00 -9.60 -0.10
N TYR A 283 14.27 -8.60 -0.95
CA TYR A 283 13.39 -8.22 -2.06
C TYR A 283 13.57 -9.13 -3.28
N LYS A 284 14.69 -9.84 -3.41
CA LYS A 284 14.91 -10.82 -4.47
C LYS A 284 14.09 -12.10 -4.28
N ILE A 285 13.63 -12.36 -3.05
CA ILE A 285 12.69 -13.46 -2.77
C ILE A 285 11.38 -13.26 -3.53
N PHE A 286 11.02 -12.00 -3.81
CA PHE A 286 9.84 -11.72 -4.60
C PHE A 286 10.04 -12.16 -6.06
N ILE A 287 11.19 -11.92 -6.70
CA ILE A 287 11.40 -12.06 -8.15
C ILE A 287 11.54 -13.52 -8.65
N ILE A 288 10.60 -14.41 -8.32
CA ILE A 288 10.50 -15.79 -8.84
C ILE A 288 9.23 -15.92 -9.68
#